data_AF-A0A1I7EAW5-F1
#
_entry.id   AF-A0A1I7EAW5-F1
#
_cell.length_a   1.000
_cell.length_b   1.000
_cell.length_c   1.000
_cell.angle_alpha   90.00
_cell.angle_beta   90.00
_cell.angle_gamma   90.00
#
_symmetry.space_group_name_H-M   'P 1'
#
loop_
_entity.id
_entity.type
_entity.pdbx_description
1 polymer ?
#
loop_
_entity_poly.entity_id
_entity_poly.type
_entity_poly.pdbx_seq_one_letter_code
_entity_poly.pdbx_strand_id
1 'polypeptide(L)'
;METFWYALTEAQALLLSGFLTVFAAVVGVLIGWWFFRGEVNSLQKAVGDAKKIVENHKSEVESALANIRNGLENLDEQFVSALEGINQLRNGFVEAAEATNGAKETDNQTNTREELKNDWRAIQNQIEHIAASVSDGRTRAKYARIDRRRFGDLIEALDRDGQLQNTAQDYVAALDIWMKYKNGRKVPTASDCTAMAELKRKLAENESERTSRTAFELARHN
;
A
#
# COMPACT_ATOMS: atom_id res chain seq x y z
N MET A 1 -64.03 -35.79 2.81
CA MET A 1 -63.23 -36.35 1.69
C MET A 1 -62.67 -37.74 2.03
N GLU A 2 -63.29 -38.53 2.91
CA GLU A 2 -62.75 -39.85 3.31
C GLU A 2 -63.50 -41.03 2.70
N THR A 3 -64.64 -40.80 2.04
CA THR A 3 -65.47 -41.88 1.47
C THR A 3 -65.17 -42.20 0.01
N PHE A 4 -64.36 -41.40 -0.69
CA PHE A 4 -63.95 -41.68 -2.07
C PHE A 4 -62.88 -42.78 -2.17
N TRP A 5 -62.16 -43.03 -1.07
CA TRP A 5 -61.02 -43.96 -1.04
C TRP A 5 -61.41 -45.42 -0.78
N TYR A 6 -62.63 -45.71 -0.31
CA TYR A 6 -63.06 -47.06 0.08
C TYR A 6 -63.74 -47.88 -1.03
N ALA A 7 -63.94 -47.30 -2.23
CA ALA A 7 -64.66 -47.97 -3.32
C ALA A 7 -63.79 -48.28 -4.56
N LEU A 8 -62.47 -48.14 -4.46
CA LEU A 8 -61.55 -48.61 -5.50
C LEU A 8 -61.12 -50.03 -5.17
N THR A 9 -61.35 -50.96 -6.10
CA THR A 9 -60.83 -52.33 -6.03
C THR A 9 -59.33 -52.29 -5.71
N GLU A 10 -58.86 -53.24 -4.89
CA GLU A 10 -57.48 -53.29 -4.37
C GLU A 10 -56.41 -53.12 -5.48
N ALA A 11 -56.71 -53.59 -6.69
CA ALA A 11 -55.90 -53.40 -7.89
C ALA A 11 -55.82 -51.93 -8.39
N GLN A 12 -56.91 -51.17 -8.32
CA GLN A 12 -56.94 -49.76 -8.73
C GLN A 12 -56.22 -48.85 -7.73
N ALA A 13 -56.27 -49.17 -6.43
CA ALA A 13 -55.50 -48.45 -5.41
C ALA A 13 -53.98 -48.62 -5.62
N LEU A 14 -53.55 -49.83 -5.99
CA LEU A 14 -52.15 -50.11 -6.32
C LEU A 14 -51.70 -49.35 -7.57
N LEU A 15 -52.52 -49.34 -8.63
CA LEU A 15 -52.24 -48.54 -9.85
C LEU A 15 -52.19 -47.03 -9.57
N LEU A 16 -53.08 -46.51 -8.71
CA LEU A 16 -53.11 -45.11 -8.36
C LEU A 16 -51.87 -44.69 -7.55
N SER A 17 -51.42 -45.54 -6.61
CA SER A 17 -50.20 -45.29 -5.83
C SER A 17 -48.92 -45.33 -6.69
N GLY A 18 -48.87 -46.25 -7.66
CA GLY A 18 -47.78 -46.31 -8.64
C GLY A 18 -47.75 -45.06 -9.52
N PHE A 19 -48.91 -44.63 -10.02
CA PHE A 19 -49.03 -43.40 -10.80
C PHE A 19 -48.62 -42.16 -9.99
N LEU A 20 -49.06 -42.06 -8.73
CA LEU A 20 -48.72 -40.95 -7.85
C LEU A 20 -47.20 -40.87 -7.58
N THR A 21 -46.55 -42.02 -7.41
CA THR A 21 -45.10 -42.09 -7.16
C THR A 21 -44.31 -41.66 -8.41
N VAL A 22 -44.72 -42.11 -9.59
CA VAL A 22 -44.13 -41.68 -10.86
C VAL A 22 -44.35 -40.18 -11.09
N PHE A 23 -45.55 -39.69 -10.80
CA PHE A 23 -45.87 -38.27 -10.92
C PHE A 23 -45.04 -37.42 -9.96
N ALA A 24 -44.90 -37.84 -8.70
CA ALA A 24 -44.06 -37.18 -7.72
C ALA A 24 -42.58 -37.17 -8.15
N ALA A 25 -42.06 -38.26 -8.73
CA ALA A 25 -40.71 -38.32 -9.27
C ALA A 25 -40.52 -37.34 -10.44
N VAL A 26 -41.46 -37.27 -11.38
CA VAL A 26 -41.42 -36.34 -12.52
C VAL A 26 -41.46 -34.88 -12.06
N VAL A 27 -42.36 -34.56 -11.12
CA VAL A 27 -42.47 -33.22 -10.54
C VAL A 27 -41.18 -32.85 -9.78
N GLY A 28 -40.61 -33.78 -9.02
CA GLY A 28 -39.34 -33.57 -8.33
C GLY A 28 -38.19 -33.23 -9.29
N VAL A 29 -38.10 -33.93 -10.42
CA VAL A 29 -37.10 -33.65 -11.46
C VAL A 29 -37.30 -32.28 -12.10
N LEU A 30 -38.56 -31.89 -12.37
CA LEU A 30 -38.87 -30.58 -12.95
C LEU A 30 -38.55 -29.42 -12.01
N ILE A 31 -38.87 -29.57 -10.72
CA ILE A 31 -38.53 -28.56 -9.69
C ILE A 31 -37.02 -28.46 -9.52
N GLY A 32 -36.31 -29.60 -9.47
CA GLY A 32 -34.86 -29.62 -9.42
C GLY A 32 -34.24 -28.90 -10.62
N TRP A 33 -34.68 -29.24 -11.84
CA TRP A 33 -34.20 -28.61 -13.07
C TRP A 33 -34.44 -27.09 -13.08
N TRP A 34 -35.60 -26.63 -12.62
CA TRP A 34 -35.93 -25.21 -12.55
C TRP A 34 -35.04 -24.47 -11.54
N PHE A 35 -34.83 -25.04 -10.35
CA PHE A 35 -33.97 -24.45 -9.33
C PHE A 35 -32.50 -24.37 -9.79
N PHE A 36 -31.96 -25.47 -10.33
CA PHE A 36 -30.59 -25.50 -10.83
C PHE A 36 -30.37 -24.58 -12.04
N ARG A 37 -31.37 -24.34 -12.88
CA ARG A 37 -31.25 -23.40 -14.01
C ARG A 37 -31.03 -21.95 -13.56
N GLY A 38 -31.63 -21.53 -12.45
CA GLY A 38 -31.42 -20.19 -11.90
C GLY A 38 -29.99 -19.99 -11.38
N GLU A 39 -29.49 -20.97 -10.64
CA GLU A 39 -28.16 -20.94 -10.02
C GLU A 39 -27.03 -21.03 -11.05
N VAL A 40 -27.18 -21.88 -12.08
CA VAL A 40 -26.21 -21.98 -13.18
C VAL A 40 -26.14 -20.68 -13.98
N ASN A 41 -27.27 -20.01 -14.23
CA ASN A 41 -27.27 -18.71 -14.90
C ASN A 41 -26.60 -17.61 -14.04
N SER A 42 -26.74 -17.68 -12.72
CA SER A 42 -26.06 -16.77 -11.79
C SER A 42 -24.55 -17.01 -11.75
N LEU A 43 -24.12 -18.27 -11.70
CA LEU A 43 -22.71 -18.66 -11.78
C LEU A 43 -22.09 -18.23 -13.11
N GLN A 44 -22.80 -18.41 -14.23
CA GLN A 44 -22.32 -18.01 -15.54
C GLN A 44 -22.17 -16.48 -15.65
N LYS A 45 -23.09 -15.71 -15.05
CA LYS A 45 -22.95 -14.25 -14.93
C LYS A 45 -21.76 -13.86 -14.05
N ALA A 46 -21.61 -14.47 -12.86
CA ALA A 46 -20.51 -14.18 -11.96
C ALA A 46 -19.14 -14.52 -12.59
N VAL A 47 -19.05 -15.61 -13.35
CA VAL A 47 -17.84 -15.96 -14.11
C VAL A 47 -17.58 -14.95 -15.24
N GLY A 48 -18.63 -14.49 -15.93
CA GLY A 48 -18.52 -13.44 -16.93
C GLY A 48 -18.03 -12.11 -16.34
N ASP A 49 -18.58 -11.71 -15.20
CA ASP A 49 -18.18 -10.50 -14.48
C ASP A 49 -16.76 -10.61 -13.92
N ALA A 50 -16.39 -11.77 -13.37
CA ALA A 50 -15.02 -12.05 -12.92
C ALA A 50 -14.02 -12.00 -14.09
N LYS A 51 -14.37 -12.57 -15.25
CA LYS A 51 -13.53 -12.49 -16.46
C LYS A 51 -13.34 -11.04 -16.92
N LYS A 52 -14.41 -10.24 -16.89
CA LYS A 52 -14.36 -8.82 -17.23
C LYS A 52 -13.49 -8.01 -16.26
N ILE A 53 -13.56 -8.31 -14.97
CA ILE A 53 -12.69 -7.70 -13.95
C ILE A 53 -11.23 -8.06 -14.21
N VAL A 54 -10.93 -9.33 -14.53
CA VAL A 54 -9.57 -9.78 -14.85
C VAL A 54 -9.04 -9.13 -16.13
N GLU A 55 -9.86 -9.01 -17.18
CA GLU A 55 -9.48 -8.31 -18.42
C GLU A 55 -9.19 -6.82 -18.18
N ASN A 56 -10.04 -6.14 -17.39
CA ASN A 56 -9.81 -4.75 -16.99
C ASN A 56 -8.52 -4.61 -16.18
N HIS A 57 -8.30 -5.48 -15.19
CA HIS A 57 -7.09 -5.46 -14.37
C HIS A 57 -5.83 -5.71 -15.21
N LYS A 58 -5.89 -6.64 -16.18
CA LYS A 58 -4.80 -6.88 -17.13
C LYS A 58 -4.49 -5.62 -17.95
N SER A 59 -5.51 -4.95 -18.48
CA SER A 59 -5.33 -3.71 -19.24
C SER A 59 -4.76 -2.58 -18.38
N GLU A 60 -5.18 -2.46 -17.12
CA GLU A 60 -4.63 -1.47 -16.17
C GLU A 60 -3.17 -1.77 -15.84
N VAL A 61 -2.83 -3.04 -15.61
CA VAL A 61 -1.44 -3.47 -15.36
C VAL A 61 -0.55 -3.23 -16.58
N GLU A 62 -1.02 -3.55 -17.79
CA GLU A 62 -0.27 -3.26 -19.03
C GLU A 62 -0.07 -1.76 -19.21
N SER A 63 -1.08 -0.93 -18.92
CA SER A 63 -0.95 0.53 -18.95
C SER A 63 0.02 1.04 -17.88
N ALA A 64 -0.04 0.52 -16.66
CA ALA A 64 0.88 0.87 -15.58
C ALA A 64 2.32 0.48 -15.93
N LEU A 65 2.54 -0.72 -16.49
CA LEU A 65 3.85 -1.17 -16.96
C LEU A 65 4.37 -0.30 -18.11
N ALA A 66 3.51 0.10 -19.05
CA ALA A 66 3.88 1.04 -20.12
C ALA A 66 4.27 2.41 -19.56
N ASN A 67 3.52 2.93 -18.58
CA ASN A 67 3.84 4.19 -17.91
C ASN A 67 5.16 4.11 -17.14
N ILE A 68 5.42 3.00 -16.44
CA ILE A 68 6.70 2.75 -15.76
C ILE A 68 7.84 2.68 -16.77
N ARG A 69 7.65 1.98 -17.89
CA ARG A 69 8.65 1.88 -18.97
C ARG A 69 8.96 3.25 -19.57
N ASN A 70 7.94 4.05 -19.91
CA ASN A 70 8.12 5.40 -20.42
C ASN A 70 8.78 6.31 -19.38
N GLY A 71 8.44 6.14 -18.09
CA GLY A 71 9.11 6.81 -16.99
C GLY A 71 10.58 6.45 -16.89
N LEU A 72 10.94 5.18 -17.07
CA LEU A 72 12.33 4.71 -17.09
C LEU A 72 13.09 5.22 -18.31
N GLU A 73 12.49 5.25 -19.51
CA GLU A 73 13.12 5.82 -20.71
C GLU A 73 13.38 7.34 -20.53
N ASN A 74 12.42 8.07 -19.98
CA ASN A 74 12.59 9.49 -19.65
C ASN A 74 13.62 9.72 -18.52
N LEU A 75 13.72 8.79 -17.56
CA LEU A 75 14.73 8.84 -16.51
C LEU A 75 16.12 8.53 -17.07
N ASP A 76 16.25 7.61 -18.02
CA ASP A 76 17.51 7.28 -18.69
C ASP A 76 18.01 8.47 -19.53
N GLU A 77 17.10 9.14 -20.26
CA GLU A 77 17.42 10.37 -21.00
C GLU A 77 17.83 11.51 -20.05
N GLN A 78 17.15 11.66 -18.91
CA GLN A 78 17.56 12.57 -17.84
C GLN A 78 18.89 12.15 -17.20
N PHE A 79 19.19 10.86 -17.08
CA PHE A 79 20.44 10.36 -16.53
C PHE A 79 21.61 10.61 -17.47
N VAL A 80 21.41 10.43 -18.78
CA VAL A 80 22.39 10.75 -19.82
C VAL A 80 22.63 12.26 -19.86
N SER A 81 21.57 13.07 -19.83
CA SER A 81 21.68 14.53 -19.75
C SER A 81 22.35 15.00 -18.45
N ALA A 82 22.05 14.35 -17.32
CA ALA A 82 22.70 14.63 -16.05
C ALA A 82 24.17 14.17 -16.02
N LEU A 83 24.51 13.04 -16.62
CA LEU A 83 25.90 12.58 -16.77
C LEU A 83 26.70 13.49 -17.70
N GLU A 84 26.08 13.99 -18.76
CA GLU A 84 26.69 14.96 -19.67
C GLU A 84 26.87 16.31 -18.97
N GLY A 85 25.88 16.77 -18.19
CA GLY A 85 25.98 17.92 -17.31
C GLY A 85 27.04 17.74 -16.21
N ILE A 86 27.17 16.54 -15.63
CA ILE A 86 28.23 16.20 -14.65
C ILE A 86 29.59 16.19 -15.32
N ASN A 87 29.73 15.70 -16.56
CA ASN A 87 30.99 15.76 -17.29
C ASN A 87 31.37 17.20 -17.65
N GLN A 88 30.41 18.05 -18.03
CA GLN A 88 30.63 19.48 -18.24
C GLN A 88 30.99 20.21 -16.95
N LEU A 89 30.29 19.91 -15.85
CA LEU A 89 30.60 20.45 -14.53
C LEU A 89 31.95 19.94 -14.03
N ARG A 90 32.32 18.68 -14.29
CA ARG A 90 33.62 18.11 -13.94
C ARG A 90 34.74 18.77 -14.72
N ASN A 91 34.55 19.02 -16.02
CA ASN A 91 35.54 19.75 -16.81
C ASN A 91 35.66 21.20 -16.35
N GLY A 92 34.56 21.87 -16.04
CA GLY A 92 34.57 23.21 -15.43
C GLY A 92 35.13 23.24 -14.01
N PHE A 93 34.94 22.17 -13.22
CA PHE A 93 35.55 22.01 -11.90
C PHE A 93 37.02 21.65 -11.98
N VAL A 94 37.49 20.89 -12.98
CA VAL A 94 38.92 20.62 -13.19
C VAL A 94 39.63 21.91 -13.60
N GLU A 95 39.02 22.70 -14.49
CA GLU A 95 39.53 24.02 -14.90
C GLU A 95 39.51 25.03 -13.73
N ALA A 96 38.48 25.01 -12.87
CA ALA A 96 38.40 25.84 -11.67
C ALA A 96 39.24 25.31 -10.47
N ALA A 97 39.45 23.99 -10.37
CA ALA A 97 40.26 23.36 -9.34
C ALA A 97 41.74 23.53 -9.64
N GLU A 98 42.19 23.50 -10.89
CA GLU A 98 43.57 23.87 -11.24
C GLU A 98 43.91 25.32 -10.81
N ALA A 99 42.91 26.21 -10.75
CA ALA A 99 43.06 27.56 -10.19
C ALA A 99 42.94 27.63 -8.64
N THR A 100 42.42 26.59 -7.97
CA THR A 100 42.06 26.63 -6.54
C THR A 100 42.46 25.35 -5.76
N ASN A 101 43.51 24.66 -6.20
CA ASN A 101 43.93 23.39 -5.60
C ASN A 101 44.63 23.64 -4.26
N GLY A 102 43.89 23.45 -3.17
CA GLY A 102 44.45 23.36 -1.82
C GLY A 102 43.48 23.05 -0.68
N ALA A 103 42.15 23.23 -0.83
CA ALA A 103 41.27 23.22 0.36
C ALA A 103 39.87 22.55 0.27
N LYS A 104 39.41 22.00 -0.87
CA LYS A 104 37.96 21.74 -1.06
C LYS A 104 37.45 20.29 -0.92
N GLU A 105 38.28 19.26 -0.82
CA GLU A 105 37.78 17.87 -0.73
C GLU A 105 37.11 17.53 0.62
N THR A 106 37.39 18.27 1.68
CA THR A 106 36.81 18.03 3.01
C THR A 106 35.41 18.66 3.19
N ASP A 107 35.06 19.64 2.35
CA ASP A 107 33.85 20.46 2.50
C ASP A 107 32.60 19.74 1.95
N ASN A 108 32.72 19.08 0.78
CA ASN A 108 31.61 18.33 0.18
C ASN A 108 31.15 17.12 1.01
N GLN A 109 32.07 16.38 1.63
CA GLN A 109 31.70 15.23 2.49
C GLN A 109 31.02 15.65 3.79
N THR A 110 31.37 16.82 4.32
CA THR A 110 30.76 17.35 5.54
C THR A 110 29.31 17.73 5.25
N ASN A 111 29.06 18.36 4.10
CA ASN A 111 27.74 18.80 3.67
C ASN A 111 26.74 17.63 3.50
N THR A 112 27.14 16.54 2.82
CA THR A 112 26.28 15.36 2.60
C THR A 112 25.83 14.67 3.88
N ARG A 113 26.67 14.67 4.93
CA ARG A 113 26.33 14.11 6.23
C ARG A 113 25.38 15.01 7.01
N GLU A 114 25.58 16.32 6.93
CA GLU A 114 24.68 17.29 7.56
C GLU A 114 23.30 17.25 6.93
N GLU A 115 23.19 17.14 5.61
CA GLU A 115 21.94 16.94 4.89
C GLU A 115 21.21 15.68 5.36
N LEU A 116 21.88 14.52 5.37
CA LEU A 116 21.28 13.26 5.85
C LEU A 116 20.76 13.39 7.29
N LYS A 117 21.54 14.06 8.16
CA LYS A 117 21.18 14.29 9.56
C LYS A 117 19.97 15.22 9.68
N ASN A 118 19.89 16.25 8.84
CA ASN A 118 18.77 17.18 8.83
C ASN A 118 17.49 16.50 8.33
N ASP A 119 17.59 15.66 7.30
CA ASP A 119 16.46 14.89 6.79
C ASP A 119 15.95 13.88 7.82
N TRP A 120 16.85 13.16 8.48
CA TRP A 120 16.48 12.26 9.57
C TRP A 120 15.80 13.01 10.71
N ARG A 121 16.29 14.19 11.11
CA ARG A 121 15.66 15.02 12.14
C ARG A 121 14.25 15.45 11.76
N ALA A 122 14.01 15.79 10.49
CA ALA A 122 12.68 16.12 10.01
C ALA A 122 11.71 14.94 10.19
N ILE A 123 12.14 13.74 9.78
CA ILE A 123 11.37 12.49 9.96
C ILE A 123 11.12 12.18 11.44
N GLN A 124 12.13 12.38 12.31
CA GLN A 124 11.97 12.20 13.76
C GLN A 124 10.90 13.15 14.33
N ASN A 125 10.94 14.43 13.94
CA ASN A 125 9.99 15.42 14.41
C ASN A 125 8.55 15.05 14.01
N GLN A 126 8.36 14.47 12.82
CA GLN A 126 7.05 13.97 12.38
C GLN A 126 6.55 12.81 13.25
N ILE A 127 7.40 11.81 13.53
CA ILE A 127 7.03 10.69 14.43
C ILE A 127 6.66 11.22 15.82
N GLU A 128 7.44 12.15 16.36
CA GLU A 128 7.19 12.77 17.66
C GLU A 128 5.88 13.54 17.67
N HIS A 129 5.59 14.28 16.60
CA HIS A 129 4.33 14.99 16.42
C HIS A 129 3.14 14.02 16.39
N ILE A 130 3.25 12.90 15.68
CA ILE A 130 2.22 11.85 15.67
C ILE A 130 2.03 11.28 17.08
N ALA A 131 3.11 10.94 17.79
CA ALA A 131 3.03 10.44 19.15
C ALA A 131 2.38 11.44 20.14
N ALA A 132 2.65 12.74 19.97
CA ALA A 132 2.12 13.80 20.82
C ALA A 132 0.66 14.18 20.51
N SER A 133 0.23 14.01 19.25
CA SER A 133 -1.11 14.39 18.77
C SER A 133 -2.22 13.41 19.16
N VAL A 134 -1.87 12.24 19.74
CA VAL A 134 -2.87 11.29 20.23
C VAL A 134 -3.68 11.90 21.39
N SER A 135 -5.01 11.88 21.23
CA SER A 135 -5.96 12.46 22.18
C SER A 135 -6.05 11.70 23.49
N ASP A 136 -5.87 10.37 23.46
CA ASP A 136 -5.84 9.55 24.67
C ASP A 136 -4.56 9.79 25.47
N GLY A 137 -4.73 10.44 26.64
CA GLY A 137 -3.64 10.76 27.55
C GLY A 137 -2.86 9.54 28.06
N ARG A 138 -3.50 8.37 28.17
CA ARG A 138 -2.83 7.12 28.58
C ARG A 138 -1.88 6.65 27.48
N THR A 139 -2.35 6.63 26.24
CA THR A 139 -1.56 6.23 25.07
C THR A 139 -0.43 7.23 24.81
N ARG A 140 -0.68 8.52 24.93
CA ARG A 140 0.37 9.55 24.85
C ARG A 140 1.45 9.36 25.92
N ALA A 141 1.06 9.06 27.17
CA ALA A 141 2.02 8.78 28.24
C ALA A 141 2.82 7.49 28.00
N LYS A 142 2.21 6.47 27.37
CA LYS A 142 2.92 5.25 26.92
C LYS A 142 4.04 5.62 25.95
N TYR A 143 3.76 6.41 24.90
CA TYR A 143 4.79 6.81 23.93
C TYR A 143 5.87 7.70 24.54
N ALA A 144 5.52 8.60 25.45
CA ALA A 144 6.49 9.47 26.12
C ALA A 144 7.52 8.70 26.98
N ARG A 145 7.17 7.50 27.45
CA ARG A 145 8.08 6.63 28.23
C ARG A 145 9.07 5.84 27.37
N ILE A 146 8.86 5.77 26.05
CA ILE A 146 9.76 5.04 25.15
C ILE A 146 11.05 5.84 24.94
N ASP A 147 12.21 5.22 25.14
CA ASP A 147 13.51 5.86 24.98
C ASP A 147 13.74 6.29 23.52
N ARG A 148 14.07 7.57 23.30
CA ARG A 148 14.39 8.14 21.97
C ARG A 148 15.70 7.64 21.40
N ARG A 149 16.50 6.91 22.16
CA ARG A 149 17.65 6.15 21.60
C ARG A 149 17.18 4.96 20.78
N ARG A 150 15.95 4.48 21.03
CA ARG A 150 15.33 3.30 20.42
C ARG A 150 14.09 3.70 19.62
N PHE A 151 14.28 4.57 18.61
CA PHE A 151 13.18 5.00 17.73
C PHE A 151 12.43 3.83 17.08
N GLY A 152 13.07 2.68 16.87
CA GLY A 152 12.40 1.46 16.40
C GLY A 152 11.24 1.02 17.32
N ASP A 153 11.45 1.05 18.64
CA ASP A 153 10.42 0.69 19.63
C ASP A 153 9.22 1.67 19.57
N LEU A 154 9.48 2.95 19.29
CA LEU A 154 8.43 3.97 19.13
C LEU A 154 7.63 3.76 17.84
N ILE A 155 8.31 3.48 16.73
CA ILE A 155 7.68 3.17 15.44
C ILE A 155 6.79 1.94 15.57
N GLU A 156 7.29 0.86 16.17
CA GLU A 156 6.53 -0.38 16.37
C GLU A 156 5.29 -0.15 17.27
N ALA A 157 5.44 0.64 18.35
CA ALA A 157 4.32 0.95 19.22
C ALA A 157 3.23 1.76 18.50
N LEU A 158 3.63 2.76 17.69
CA LEU A 158 2.70 3.58 16.91
C LEU A 158 2.03 2.78 15.80
N ASP A 159 2.75 1.86 15.15
CA ASP A 159 2.21 0.97 14.12
C ASP A 159 1.17 0.01 14.71
N ARG A 160 1.50 -0.64 15.83
CA ARG A 160 0.59 -1.54 16.54
C ARG A 160 -0.71 -0.86 16.97
N ASP A 161 -0.60 0.40 17.37
CA ASP A 161 -1.74 1.23 17.78
C ASP A 161 -2.42 1.92 16.57
N GLY A 162 -2.05 1.56 15.33
CA GLY A 162 -2.66 2.02 14.08
C GLY A 162 -2.38 3.48 13.71
N GLN A 163 -1.43 4.13 14.39
CA GLN A 163 -1.16 5.57 14.23
C GLN A 163 -0.34 5.90 12.98
N LEU A 164 0.42 4.93 12.45
CA LEU A 164 1.27 5.09 11.26
C LEU A 164 0.59 4.63 9.96
N GLN A 165 -0.56 3.96 10.05
CA GLN A 165 -1.27 3.39 8.90
C GLN A 165 -0.30 2.56 8.02
N ASN A 166 -0.18 2.88 6.73
CA ASN A 166 0.69 2.15 5.80
C ASN A 166 2.13 2.70 5.71
N THR A 167 2.50 3.66 6.56
CA THR A 167 3.81 4.35 6.49
C THR A 167 4.87 3.78 7.44
N ALA A 168 4.53 2.78 8.26
CA ALA A 168 5.45 2.20 9.23
C ALA A 168 6.75 1.67 8.60
N GLN A 169 6.66 1.02 7.44
CA GLN A 169 7.84 0.51 6.71
C GLN A 169 8.76 1.64 6.22
N ASP A 170 8.20 2.79 5.82
CA ASP A 170 8.99 3.94 5.38
C ASP A 170 9.80 4.54 6.54
N TYR A 171 9.21 4.61 7.73
CA TYR A 171 9.91 5.05 8.94
C TYR A 171 11.03 4.08 9.37
N VAL A 172 10.79 2.77 9.25
CA VAL A 172 11.82 1.75 9.52
C VAL A 172 12.97 1.88 8.52
N ALA A 173 12.68 2.04 7.22
CA ALA A 173 13.70 2.22 6.20
C ALA A 173 14.56 3.48 6.45
N ALA A 174 13.95 4.59 6.86
CA ALA A 174 14.67 5.80 7.23
C ALA A 174 15.58 5.57 8.45
N LEU A 175 15.08 4.88 9.47
CA LEU A 175 15.86 4.53 10.66
C LEU A 175 17.07 3.67 10.30
N ASP A 176 16.89 2.68 9.41
CA ASP A 176 17.97 1.80 8.96
C ASP A 176 19.08 2.57 8.24
N ILE A 177 18.71 3.50 7.35
CA ILE A 177 19.69 4.39 6.70
C ILE A 177 20.45 5.21 7.74
N TRP A 178 19.75 5.84 8.69
CA TRP A 178 20.40 6.64 9.72
C TRP A 178 21.35 5.82 10.60
N MET A 179 20.94 4.61 11.00
CA MET A 179 21.74 3.74 11.88
C MET A 179 23.06 3.30 11.24
N LYS A 180 23.12 3.19 9.89
CA LYS A 180 24.38 2.92 9.17
C LYS A 180 25.43 4.02 9.40
N TYR A 181 25.01 5.27 9.55
CA TYR A 181 25.88 6.45 9.52
C TYR A 181 25.98 7.20 10.86
N LYS A 182 25.10 6.90 11.82
CA LYS A 182 25.00 7.57 13.14
C LYS A 182 26.32 7.69 13.89
N ASN A 183 27.20 6.70 13.78
CA ASN A 183 28.48 6.66 14.51
C ASN A 183 29.62 7.44 13.82
N GLY A 184 29.37 8.05 12.65
CA GLY A 184 30.37 8.84 11.92
C GLY A 184 31.52 8.06 11.29
N ARG A 185 31.59 6.74 11.51
CA ARG A 185 32.64 5.85 10.96
C ARG A 185 32.53 5.62 9.46
N LYS A 186 31.31 5.74 8.90
CA LYS A 186 31.03 5.57 7.48
C LYS A 186 30.65 6.90 6.85
N VAL A 187 31.06 7.13 5.61
CA VAL A 187 30.65 8.29 4.81
C VAL A 187 29.31 7.95 4.13
N PRO A 188 28.28 8.79 4.24
CA PRO A 188 27.02 8.60 3.53
C PRO A 188 27.24 8.50 2.02
N THR A 189 26.56 7.54 1.38
CA THR A 189 26.55 7.45 -0.08
C THR A 189 25.51 8.42 -0.65
N ALA A 190 25.74 8.92 -1.87
CA ALA A 190 24.76 9.77 -2.55
C ALA A 190 23.39 9.06 -2.69
N SER A 191 23.39 7.75 -2.96
CA SER A 191 22.18 6.94 -3.05
C SER A 191 21.40 6.89 -1.73
N ASP A 192 22.07 6.72 -0.58
CA ASP A 192 21.39 6.72 0.73
C ASP A 192 20.84 8.12 1.08
N CYS A 193 21.53 9.19 0.70
CA CYS A 193 21.02 10.55 0.91
C CYS A 193 19.79 10.83 0.05
N THR A 194 19.80 10.44 -1.22
CA THR A 194 18.62 10.53 -2.10
C THR A 194 17.45 9.70 -1.56
N ALA A 195 17.71 8.47 -1.10
CA ALA A 195 16.68 7.61 -0.51
C ALA A 195 16.07 8.23 0.76
N MET A 196 16.89 8.80 1.65
CA MET A 196 16.41 9.49 2.85
C MET A 196 15.56 10.72 2.49
N ALA A 197 15.98 11.51 1.50
CA ALA A 197 15.24 12.69 1.04
C ALA A 197 13.89 12.30 0.42
N GLU A 198 13.84 11.20 -0.33
CA GLU A 198 12.60 10.65 -0.89
C GLU A 198 11.64 10.16 0.20
N LEU A 199 12.16 9.41 1.19
CA LEU A 199 11.38 8.97 2.35
C LEU A 199 10.80 10.16 3.12
N LYS A 200 11.61 11.21 3.37
CA LYS A 200 11.15 12.45 4.00
C LYS A 200 9.98 13.08 3.22
N ARG A 201 10.11 13.20 1.89
CA ARG A 201 9.06 13.77 1.03
C ARG A 201 7.78 12.92 1.10
N LYS A 202 7.90 11.61 0.92
CA LYS A 202 6.77 10.67 0.95
C LYS A 202 6.03 10.73 2.29
N LEU A 203 6.75 10.81 3.40
CA LEU A 203 6.17 10.89 4.74
C LEU A 203 5.46 12.23 4.97
N ALA A 204 6.01 13.34 4.47
CA ALA A 204 5.38 14.66 4.53
C ALA A 204 4.08 14.74 3.70
N GLU A 205 4.06 14.15 2.50
CA GLU A 205 2.86 14.07 1.66
C GLU A 205 1.73 13.31 2.36
N ASN A 206 2.04 12.16 2.97
CA ASN A 206 1.06 11.38 3.73
C ASN A 206 0.52 12.14 4.96
N GLU A 207 1.34 12.93 5.64
CA GLU A 207 0.90 13.75 6.78
C GLU A 207 -0.05 14.89 6.35
N SER A 208 0.22 15.52 5.21
CA SER A 208 -0.64 16.52 4.58
C SER A 208 -2.02 15.95 4.22
N GLU A 209 -2.06 14.74 3.65
CA GLU A 209 -3.33 14.07 3.37
C GLU A 209 -4.12 13.75 4.63
N ARG A 210 -3.44 13.30 5.69
CA ARG A 210 -4.08 12.99 6.98
C ARG A 210 -4.72 14.22 7.59
N THR A 211 -3.98 15.33 7.68
CA THR A 211 -4.49 16.59 8.25
C THR A 211 -5.66 17.14 7.42
N SER A 212 -5.60 17.03 6.10
CA SER A 212 -6.69 17.44 5.20
C SER A 212 -7.96 16.60 5.37
N ARG A 213 -7.85 15.28 5.51
CA ARG A 213 -9.00 14.39 5.77
C ARG A 213 -9.64 14.69 7.13
N THR A 214 -8.84 14.84 8.17
CA THR A 214 -9.36 15.13 9.51
C THR A 214 -10.03 16.51 9.58
N ALA A 215 -9.48 17.52 8.89
CA ALA A 215 -10.10 18.84 8.78
C ALA A 215 -11.45 18.79 8.04
N PHE A 216 -11.53 17.99 6.96
CA PHE A 216 -12.78 17.80 6.21
C PHE A 216 -13.87 17.10 7.03
N GLU A 217 -13.52 16.06 7.78
CA GLU A 217 -14.47 15.35 8.65
C GLU A 217 -15.01 16.26 9.76
N LEU A 218 -14.15 17.07 10.38
CA LEU A 218 -14.56 18.05 11.39
C LEU A 218 -15.48 19.14 10.82
N ALA A 219 -15.27 19.55 9.56
CA ALA A 219 -16.13 20.52 8.89
C ALA A 219 -17.50 19.96 8.50
N ARG A 220 -17.63 18.64 8.33
CA ARG A 220 -18.90 17.98 7.99
C ARG A 220 -19.83 17.78 9.18
N HIS A 221 -19.28 17.73 10.39
CA HIS A 221 -20.02 17.48 11.63
C HIS A 221 -20.40 18.73 12.42
N ASN A 222 -19.94 19.90 11.98
CA ASN A 222 -20.39 21.22 12.45
C ASN A 222 -21.40 21.83 11.48
#